data_AF-A0A251V092-F1
#
_entry.id   AF-A0A251V092-F1
#
_cell.length_a   1.000
_cell.length_b   1.000
_cell.length_c   1.000
_cell.angle_alpha   90.00
_cell.angle_beta   90.00
_cell.angle_gamma   90.00
#
_symmetry.space_group_name_H-M   'P 1'
#
loop_
_entity.id
_entity.type
_entity.pdbx_description
1 polymer ?
#
loop_
_entity_poly.entity_id
_entity_poly.type
_entity_poly.pdbx_seq_one_letter_code
_entity_poly.pdbx_strand_id
1 'polypeptide(L)'
;MSNQSFFPPNLYIPVTNLCRRRHLVRAIFAGIFFFLARQVYLSTTTTITTTTTTATETRNSFEPELDTQLVKCYSTVFQNLIHDGFLTLHSKTLTVGIPILEFSAALRESGITDAKYTKKNVWLPFRNHTFDFEFSSHTGLDCSQFPGQFASELSRTLKPDGYLVIHTESKDLYSLNSLLDLFDSFKLIRSREISVPHWSIQHVREIVLKKQGILRRRRSVAGECSVPAYKKKLIQNSEPLIPEEPMKPWVSGKRNLKNMKYLPSMADIRFKTGYVYIDVGARGYGSSIGSWFKKVYPKQDKSFKIFAVEADKRFHDEYKSKKRITLLPYAAWVRNESLFFEINRAPNHYNEEKGKGMGRAQSAQTSTYFMGDLNKVQGFDFADWVKKSFRETDFVVVKMDVDGTEFDLMAKMVETGAICLIDEMFLECHYDPKEKCCDIEMDSKYDNGFKDCLELYSSLREKGVLVHQRW
;
A
#
# COMPACT_ATOMS: atom_id res chain seq x y z
N MET A 1 -46.76 5.71 15.04
CA MET A 1 -46.36 6.84 14.18
C MET A 1 -44.89 6.70 13.86
N SER A 2 -44.60 6.78 12.58
CA SER A 2 -43.36 6.47 11.87
C SER A 2 -42.18 7.35 12.25
N ASN A 3 -40.99 6.76 12.37
CA ASN A 3 -39.76 7.41 11.91
C ASN A 3 -38.90 6.37 11.17
N GLN A 4 -39.20 6.23 9.88
CA GLN A 4 -38.35 5.57 8.91
C GLN A 4 -37.13 6.46 8.66
N SER A 5 -35.95 6.02 9.09
CA SER A 5 -34.69 6.57 8.60
C SER A 5 -34.49 6.07 7.17
N PHE A 6 -34.88 6.89 6.20
CA PHE A 6 -34.52 6.75 4.79
C PHE A 6 -32.99 6.80 4.67
N PHE A 7 -32.34 5.65 4.52
CA PHE A 7 -30.97 5.58 4.01
C PHE A 7 -31.04 5.67 2.47
N PRO A 8 -30.23 6.52 1.81
CA PRO A 8 -30.23 6.58 0.37
C PRO A 8 -29.70 5.25 -0.22
N PRO A 9 -30.38 4.65 -1.20
CA PRO A 9 -29.79 3.59 -2.00
C PRO A 9 -28.82 4.23 -3.00
N ASN A 10 -27.68 3.55 -3.25
CA ASN A 10 -26.63 3.92 -4.21
C ASN A 10 -25.51 4.85 -3.71
N LEU A 11 -24.70 4.37 -2.77
CA LEU A 11 -23.28 4.71 -2.80
C LEU A 11 -22.58 3.79 -3.81
N TYR A 12 -22.28 4.34 -4.98
CA TYR A 12 -21.41 3.76 -5.98
C TYR A 12 -19.99 3.75 -5.40
N ILE A 13 -19.58 2.67 -4.75
CA ILE A 13 -18.22 2.54 -4.21
C ILE A 13 -17.30 2.27 -5.40
N PRO A 14 -16.33 3.15 -5.70
CA PRO A 14 -15.48 2.95 -6.85
C PRO A 14 -14.67 1.65 -6.69
N VAL A 15 -14.60 0.86 -7.75
CA VAL A 15 -13.72 -0.29 -7.83
C VAL A 15 -12.28 0.22 -8.08
N THR A 16 -11.24 -0.47 -7.60
CA THR A 16 -9.84 -0.08 -7.87
C THR A 16 -9.57 0.06 -9.38
N ASN A 17 -8.61 0.91 -9.77
CA ASN A 17 -8.28 1.15 -11.18
C ASN A 17 -7.88 -0.14 -11.93
N LEU A 18 -7.31 -1.14 -11.24
CA LEU A 18 -6.97 -2.44 -11.83
C LEU A 18 -8.22 -3.15 -12.38
N CYS A 19 -9.29 -3.21 -11.58
CA CYS A 19 -10.53 -3.86 -11.98
C CYS A 19 -11.41 -2.93 -12.84
N ARG A 20 -11.27 -1.60 -12.70
CA ARG A 20 -11.86 -0.64 -13.65
C ARG A 20 -11.24 -0.75 -15.05
N ARG A 21 -9.92 -0.95 -15.16
CA ARG A 21 -9.23 -1.24 -16.43
C ARG A 21 -9.69 -2.56 -17.02
N ARG A 22 -9.90 -3.60 -16.21
CA ARG A 22 -10.45 -4.89 -16.71
C ARG A 22 -11.90 -4.79 -17.15
N HIS A 23 -12.75 -4.06 -16.41
CA HIS A 23 -14.10 -3.77 -16.85
C HIS A 23 -14.12 -2.93 -18.13
N LEU A 24 -13.21 -1.96 -18.25
CA LEU A 24 -13.06 -1.15 -19.45
C LEU A 24 -12.59 -2.01 -20.63
N VAL A 25 -11.60 -2.88 -20.42
CA VAL A 25 -11.11 -3.81 -21.45
C VAL A 25 -12.22 -4.78 -21.86
N ARG A 26 -12.96 -5.39 -20.92
CA ARG A 26 -14.15 -6.20 -21.22
C ARG A 26 -15.20 -5.41 -22.00
N ALA A 27 -15.49 -4.17 -21.59
CA ALA A 27 -16.46 -3.31 -22.26
C ALA A 27 -16.01 -2.88 -23.67
N ILE A 28 -14.71 -2.63 -23.86
CA ILE A 28 -14.11 -2.32 -25.17
C ILE A 28 -14.20 -3.55 -26.07
N PHE A 29 -13.82 -4.75 -25.59
CA PHE A 29 -13.94 -5.97 -26.38
C PHE A 29 -15.39 -6.29 -26.73
N ALA A 30 -16.33 -6.15 -25.78
CA ALA A 30 -17.76 -6.28 -26.04
C ALA A 30 -18.26 -5.24 -27.06
N GLY A 31 -17.82 -3.98 -26.94
CA GLY A 31 -18.19 -2.90 -27.87
C GLY A 31 -17.66 -3.10 -29.29
N ILE A 32 -16.39 -3.51 -29.43
CA ILE A 32 -15.78 -3.89 -30.71
C ILE A 32 -16.54 -5.08 -31.30
N PHE A 33 -16.89 -6.07 -30.48
CA PHE A 33 -17.65 -7.24 -30.91
C PHE A 33 -19.06 -6.87 -31.41
N PHE A 34 -19.83 -6.06 -30.68
CA PHE A 34 -21.14 -5.58 -31.12
C PHE A 34 -21.04 -4.77 -32.42
N PHE A 35 -19.98 -3.98 -32.58
CA PHE A 35 -19.72 -3.26 -33.83
C PHE A 35 -19.47 -4.22 -34.98
N LEU A 36 -18.58 -5.21 -34.82
CA LEU A 36 -18.27 -6.20 -35.86
C LEU A 36 -19.46 -7.09 -36.19
N ALA A 37 -20.20 -7.57 -35.19
CA ALA A 37 -21.42 -8.38 -35.39
C ALA A 37 -22.50 -7.58 -36.14
N ARG A 38 -22.66 -6.28 -35.84
CA ARG A 38 -23.57 -5.40 -36.57
C ARG A 38 -23.13 -5.21 -38.03
N GLN A 39 -21.82 -5.08 -38.29
CA GLN A 39 -21.30 -4.94 -39.66
C GLN A 39 -21.49 -6.23 -40.47
N VAL A 40 -21.27 -7.40 -39.85
CA VAL A 40 -21.55 -8.69 -40.49
C VAL A 40 -23.05 -8.84 -40.79
N TYR A 41 -23.92 -8.53 -39.82
CA TYR A 41 -25.38 -8.56 -40.01
C TYR A 41 -25.81 -7.69 -41.20
N LEU A 42 -25.38 -6.41 -41.21
CA LEU A 42 -25.67 -5.47 -42.29
C LEU A 42 -25.17 -5.99 -43.65
N SER A 43 -23.97 -6.57 -43.69
CA SER A 43 -23.38 -7.15 -44.90
C SER A 43 -24.17 -8.38 -45.39
N THR A 44 -24.67 -9.23 -44.49
CA THR A 44 -25.48 -10.40 -44.85
C THR A 44 -26.90 -10.04 -45.31
N THR A 45 -27.53 -9.02 -44.73
CA THR A 45 -28.86 -8.55 -45.19
C THR A 45 -28.81 -7.78 -46.51
N THR A 46 -27.67 -7.22 -46.90
CA THR A 46 -27.53 -6.52 -48.19
C THR A 46 -27.26 -7.50 -49.35
N THR A 47 -26.92 -8.76 -49.06
CA THR A 47 -26.44 -9.72 -50.08
C THR A 47 -27.41 -10.88 -50.36
N ILE A 48 -28.59 -10.95 -49.72
CA ILE A 48 -29.55 -12.03 -49.95
C ILE A 48 -30.81 -11.49 -50.65
N THR A 49 -30.71 -11.43 -51.99
CA THR A 49 -31.86 -11.69 -52.86
C THR A 49 -31.59 -13.05 -53.50
N THR A 50 -32.53 -13.99 -53.33
CA THR A 50 -32.62 -15.33 -53.96
C THR A 50 -31.52 -16.36 -53.65
N THR A 51 -31.78 -17.29 -52.72
CA THR A 51 -32.09 -18.73 -53.00
C THR A 51 -32.18 -19.54 -51.70
N THR A 52 -33.18 -20.42 -51.65
CA THR A 52 -33.46 -21.38 -50.57
C THR A 52 -32.43 -22.51 -50.55
N THR A 53 -31.69 -22.61 -49.45
CA THR A 53 -31.11 -23.89 -48.99
C THR A 53 -30.99 -23.86 -47.47
N THR A 54 -31.47 -24.90 -46.81
CA THR A 54 -31.34 -25.13 -45.36
C THR A 54 -29.87 -25.16 -44.96
N ALA A 55 -29.40 -24.09 -44.32
CA ALA A 55 -28.08 -24.02 -43.70
C ALA A 55 -28.28 -23.85 -42.18
N THR A 56 -27.76 -24.82 -41.45
CA THR A 56 -27.67 -24.87 -40.00
C THR A 56 -27.04 -23.59 -39.44
N GLU A 57 -27.76 -22.92 -38.54
CA GLU A 57 -27.27 -21.79 -37.76
C GLU A 57 -26.08 -22.23 -36.91
N THR A 58 -24.86 -21.90 -37.35
CA THR A 58 -23.66 -21.97 -36.51
C THR A 58 -23.65 -20.74 -35.61
N ARG A 59 -24.38 -20.87 -34.50
CA ARG A 59 -24.45 -19.89 -33.41
C ARG A 59 -23.14 -19.96 -32.60
N ASN A 60 -22.41 -18.85 -32.54
CA ASN A 60 -21.49 -18.40 -31.48
C ASN A 60 -20.76 -19.48 -30.66
N SER A 61 -19.52 -19.86 -31.01
CA SER A 61 -18.77 -20.86 -30.23
C SER A 61 -17.94 -20.28 -29.07
N PHE A 62 -17.28 -19.12 -29.19
CA PHE A 62 -16.19 -18.76 -28.25
C PHE A 62 -16.61 -18.21 -26.87
N GLU A 63 -17.63 -17.35 -26.78
CA GLU A 63 -18.06 -16.73 -25.51
C GLU A 63 -18.81 -17.69 -24.56
N PRO A 64 -19.83 -18.45 -25.03
CA PRO A 64 -20.49 -19.45 -24.18
C PRO A 64 -19.58 -20.63 -23.82
N GLU A 65 -18.57 -20.93 -24.65
CA GLU A 65 -17.56 -21.96 -24.35
C GLU A 65 -16.68 -21.54 -23.18
N LEU A 66 -16.24 -20.28 -23.11
CA LEU A 66 -15.39 -19.79 -22.02
C LEU A 66 -16.14 -19.74 -20.68
N ASP A 67 -17.40 -19.32 -20.68
CA ASP A 67 -18.25 -19.35 -19.48
C ASP A 67 -18.46 -20.78 -18.99
N THR A 68 -18.69 -21.73 -19.91
CA THR A 68 -18.82 -23.16 -19.60
C THR A 68 -17.52 -23.74 -19.02
N GLN A 69 -16.37 -23.39 -19.58
CA GLN A 69 -15.06 -23.80 -19.04
C GLN A 69 -14.81 -23.24 -17.64
N LEU A 70 -15.20 -21.99 -17.40
CA LEU A 70 -15.07 -21.36 -16.08
C LEU A 70 -15.96 -22.04 -15.04
N VAL A 71 -17.22 -22.33 -15.39
CA VAL A 71 -18.13 -23.10 -14.54
C VAL A 71 -17.51 -24.45 -14.20
N LYS A 72 -17.10 -25.24 -15.20
CA LYS A 72 -16.47 -26.55 -14.99
C LYS A 72 -15.22 -26.48 -14.09
N CYS A 73 -14.39 -25.46 -14.28
CA CYS A 73 -13.22 -25.22 -13.44
C CYS A 73 -13.62 -24.99 -11.98
N TYR A 74 -14.53 -24.07 -11.71
CA TYR A 74 -14.95 -23.78 -10.34
C TYR A 74 -15.79 -24.91 -9.72
N SER A 75 -16.55 -25.68 -10.51
CA SER A 75 -17.20 -26.91 -10.06
C SER A 75 -16.16 -27.89 -9.53
N THR A 76 -15.06 -28.06 -10.26
CA THR A 76 -13.93 -28.91 -9.82
C THR A 76 -13.28 -28.35 -8.54
N VAL A 77 -13.12 -27.02 -8.43
CA VAL A 77 -12.60 -26.39 -7.20
C VAL A 77 -13.51 -26.69 -6.01
N PHE A 78 -14.82 -26.46 -6.13
CA PHE A 78 -15.75 -26.70 -5.04
C PHE A 78 -15.87 -28.19 -4.68
N GLN A 79 -15.87 -29.09 -5.66
CA GLN A 79 -15.81 -30.54 -5.43
C GLN A 79 -14.55 -30.95 -4.66
N ASN A 80 -13.40 -30.37 -5.00
CA ASN A 80 -12.16 -30.61 -4.24
C ASN A 80 -12.27 -30.08 -2.82
N LEU A 81 -12.84 -28.89 -2.61
CA LEU A 81 -13.08 -28.35 -1.27
C LEU A 81 -14.06 -29.21 -0.45
N ILE A 82 -15.02 -29.86 -1.10
CA ILE A 82 -15.92 -30.83 -0.46
C ILE A 82 -15.15 -32.09 -0.08
N HIS A 83 -14.35 -32.64 -1.00
CA HIS A 83 -13.52 -33.82 -0.76
C HIS A 83 -12.52 -33.60 0.39
N ASP A 84 -11.91 -32.41 0.43
CA ASP A 84 -10.96 -32.01 1.47
C ASP A 84 -11.64 -31.74 2.84
N GLY A 85 -12.98 -31.70 2.89
CA GLY A 85 -13.74 -31.44 4.11
C GLY A 85 -13.81 -29.96 4.53
N PHE A 86 -13.49 -29.03 3.63
CA PHE A 86 -13.61 -27.59 3.88
C PHE A 86 -15.01 -27.03 3.56
N LEU A 87 -15.76 -27.72 2.68
CA LEU A 87 -17.12 -27.39 2.28
C LEU A 87 -18.02 -28.62 2.45
N THR A 88 -19.26 -28.45 2.86
CA THR A 88 -20.23 -29.56 2.95
C THR A 88 -21.48 -29.25 2.14
N LEU A 89 -22.21 -30.29 1.72
CA LEU A 89 -23.44 -30.14 0.92
C LEU A 89 -24.55 -29.34 1.65
N HIS A 90 -24.48 -29.29 2.97
CA HIS A 90 -25.43 -28.55 3.82
C HIS A 90 -24.90 -27.20 4.30
N SER A 91 -23.70 -26.79 3.88
CA SER A 91 -23.10 -25.53 4.30
C SER A 91 -23.84 -24.34 3.71
N LYS A 92 -24.31 -23.44 4.59
CA LYS A 92 -24.79 -22.13 4.15
C LYS A 92 -23.61 -21.30 3.65
N THR A 93 -23.61 -21.01 2.36
CA THR A 93 -22.45 -20.49 1.62
C THR A 93 -22.64 -19.03 1.22
N LEU A 94 -21.62 -18.19 1.42
CA LEU A 94 -21.53 -16.86 0.80
C LEU A 94 -20.40 -16.83 -0.23
N THR A 95 -20.72 -16.42 -1.44
CA THR A 95 -19.72 -16.12 -2.48
C THR A 95 -19.65 -14.62 -2.73
N VAL A 96 -18.45 -14.06 -2.61
CA VAL A 96 -18.17 -12.64 -2.86
C VAL A 96 -17.26 -12.49 -4.07
N GLY A 97 -17.64 -11.58 -4.97
CA GLY A 97 -16.92 -11.29 -6.20
C GLY A 97 -17.68 -11.70 -7.45
N ILE A 98 -17.05 -11.47 -8.60
CA ILE A 98 -17.56 -11.72 -9.94
C ILE A 98 -16.67 -12.74 -10.68
N PRO A 99 -17.23 -13.49 -11.65
CA PRO A 99 -18.59 -13.36 -12.17
C PRO A 99 -19.60 -14.26 -11.41
N ILE A 100 -20.74 -13.66 -11.02
CA ILE A 100 -21.69 -14.26 -10.06
C ILE A 100 -22.44 -15.46 -10.67
N LEU A 101 -22.77 -15.42 -11.96
CA LEU A 101 -23.61 -16.43 -12.60
C LEU A 101 -22.88 -17.77 -12.70
N GLU A 102 -21.59 -17.72 -12.97
CA GLU A 102 -20.70 -18.84 -13.19
C GLU A 102 -20.33 -19.48 -11.85
N PHE A 103 -20.03 -18.68 -10.82
CA PHE A 103 -19.90 -19.21 -9.45
C PHE A 103 -21.20 -19.85 -8.96
N SER A 104 -22.35 -19.28 -9.33
CA SER A 104 -23.66 -19.82 -8.97
C SER A 104 -23.98 -21.13 -9.68
N ALA A 105 -23.66 -21.24 -10.97
CA ALA A 105 -23.74 -22.49 -11.71
C ALA A 105 -22.80 -23.55 -11.10
N ALA A 106 -21.54 -23.19 -10.84
CA ALA A 106 -20.54 -24.12 -10.32
C ALA A 106 -20.88 -24.68 -8.93
N LEU A 107 -21.38 -23.85 -8.02
CA LEU A 107 -21.84 -24.32 -6.70
C LEU A 107 -23.03 -25.26 -6.82
N ARG A 108 -23.99 -24.96 -7.71
CA ARG A 108 -25.15 -25.83 -7.97
C ARG A 108 -24.74 -27.19 -8.56
N GLU A 109 -23.83 -27.20 -9.54
CA GLU A 109 -23.25 -28.43 -10.09
C GLU A 109 -22.50 -29.25 -9.04
N SER A 110 -21.93 -28.60 -8.04
CA SER A 110 -21.25 -29.25 -6.90
C SER A 110 -22.21 -29.71 -5.80
N GLY A 111 -23.53 -29.53 -5.97
CA GLY A 111 -24.56 -29.94 -5.01
C GLY A 111 -24.84 -28.95 -3.88
N ILE A 112 -24.28 -27.73 -3.92
CA ILE A 112 -24.52 -26.69 -2.92
C ILE A 112 -25.78 -25.90 -3.28
N THR A 113 -26.80 -25.97 -2.40
CA THR A 113 -28.11 -25.36 -2.65
C THR A 113 -28.37 -24.10 -1.83
N ASP A 114 -27.86 -23.99 -0.59
CA ASP A 114 -27.99 -22.80 0.25
C ASP A 114 -26.81 -21.83 0.05
N ALA A 115 -26.80 -21.14 -1.09
CA ALA A 115 -25.76 -20.17 -1.44
C ALA A 115 -26.32 -18.76 -1.66
N LYS A 116 -25.58 -17.75 -1.18
CA LYS A 116 -25.81 -16.32 -1.43
C LYS A 116 -24.61 -15.73 -2.17
N TYR A 117 -24.88 -14.69 -2.97
CA TYR A 117 -23.89 -14.08 -3.85
C TYR A 117 -23.92 -12.58 -3.73
N THR A 118 -22.76 -11.94 -3.75
CA THR A 118 -22.68 -10.47 -3.74
C THR A 118 -21.43 -9.96 -4.43
N LYS A 119 -21.58 -8.82 -5.12
CA LYS A 119 -20.46 -8.04 -5.65
C LYS A 119 -20.00 -6.93 -4.69
N LYS A 120 -20.65 -6.80 -3.53
CA LYS A 120 -20.30 -5.77 -2.54
C LYS A 120 -19.06 -6.20 -1.78
N ASN A 121 -18.12 -5.28 -1.65
CA ASN A 121 -16.85 -5.52 -0.97
C ASN A 121 -16.79 -4.89 0.44
N VAL A 122 -17.86 -4.24 0.91
CA VAL A 122 -18.02 -3.71 2.28
C VAL A 122 -19.52 -3.61 2.59
N TRP A 123 -19.88 -3.56 3.88
CA TRP A 123 -21.27 -3.44 4.35
C TRP A 123 -22.16 -4.57 3.82
N LEU A 124 -21.77 -5.80 4.13
CA LEU A 124 -22.49 -6.99 3.71
C LEU A 124 -23.84 -7.05 4.43
N PRO A 125 -24.98 -7.18 3.72
CA PRO A 125 -26.31 -7.11 4.30
C PRO A 125 -26.72 -8.41 5.00
N PHE A 126 -25.80 -9.02 5.75
CA PHE A 126 -26.00 -10.27 6.45
C PHE A 126 -25.73 -10.09 7.94
N ARG A 127 -26.41 -10.89 8.76
CA ARG A 127 -26.21 -10.89 10.22
C ARG A 127 -24.87 -11.53 10.58
N ASN A 128 -24.42 -11.30 11.80
CA ASN A 128 -23.22 -11.97 12.32
C ASN A 128 -23.44 -13.49 12.33
N HIS A 129 -22.38 -14.27 12.10
CA HIS A 129 -22.40 -15.73 12.20
C HIS A 129 -23.52 -16.40 11.35
N THR A 130 -23.69 -15.92 10.12
CA THR A 130 -24.70 -16.42 9.19
C THR A 130 -24.23 -17.63 8.40
N PHE A 131 -22.99 -17.63 7.91
CA PHE A 131 -22.50 -18.60 6.93
C PHE A 131 -21.54 -19.62 7.56
N ASP A 132 -21.63 -20.87 7.10
CA ASP A 132 -20.71 -21.96 7.48
C ASP A 132 -19.44 -21.92 6.63
N PHE A 133 -19.56 -21.43 5.39
CA PHE A 133 -18.49 -21.32 4.42
C PHE A 133 -18.59 -19.99 3.65
N GLU A 134 -17.45 -19.34 3.43
CA GLU A 134 -17.36 -18.13 2.62
C GLU A 134 -16.27 -18.28 1.55
N PHE A 135 -16.56 -17.87 0.32
CA PHE A 135 -15.63 -17.85 -0.80
C PHE A 135 -15.48 -16.43 -1.34
N SER A 136 -14.27 -15.89 -1.34
CA SER A 136 -13.92 -14.63 -2.01
C SER A 136 -13.11 -14.94 -3.25
N SER A 137 -13.63 -14.59 -4.42
CA SER A 137 -12.85 -14.69 -5.66
C SER A 137 -11.76 -13.62 -5.74
N HIS A 138 -10.89 -13.74 -6.75
CA HIS A 138 -9.84 -12.75 -7.07
C HIS A 138 -10.39 -11.36 -7.45
N THR A 139 -11.70 -11.21 -7.64
CA THR A 139 -12.34 -9.90 -7.83
C THR A 139 -12.99 -9.34 -6.56
N GLY A 140 -12.93 -10.10 -5.45
CA GLY A 140 -13.31 -9.65 -4.12
C GLY A 140 -12.21 -8.80 -3.48
N LEU A 141 -11.35 -9.43 -2.67
CA LEU A 141 -10.36 -8.73 -1.83
C LEU A 141 -9.35 -7.91 -2.65
N ASP A 142 -8.81 -8.47 -3.74
CA ASP A 142 -7.83 -7.79 -4.61
C ASP A 142 -8.35 -6.45 -5.16
N CYS A 143 -9.66 -6.36 -5.35
CA CYS A 143 -10.33 -5.19 -5.92
C CYS A 143 -10.97 -4.28 -4.86
N SER A 144 -10.83 -4.60 -3.58
CA SER A 144 -11.38 -3.79 -2.50
C SER A 144 -10.59 -2.50 -2.30
N GLN A 145 -11.29 -1.38 -2.14
CA GLN A 145 -10.69 -0.12 -1.69
C GLN A 145 -10.45 -0.10 -0.17
N PHE A 146 -11.15 -0.96 0.57
CA PHE A 146 -11.13 -1.01 2.03
C PHE A 146 -10.88 -2.45 2.48
N PRO A 147 -9.70 -3.04 2.22
CA PRO A 147 -9.45 -4.46 2.46
C PRO A 147 -9.67 -4.85 3.94
N GLY A 148 -9.26 -4.00 4.89
CA GLY A 148 -9.51 -4.26 6.32
C GLY A 148 -10.98 -4.26 6.73
N GLN A 149 -11.79 -3.33 6.19
CA GLN A 149 -13.24 -3.35 6.44
C GLN A 149 -13.89 -4.56 5.78
N PHE A 150 -13.46 -4.92 4.58
CA PHE A 150 -13.98 -6.10 3.90
C PHE A 150 -13.66 -7.39 4.66
N ALA A 151 -12.41 -7.56 5.07
CA ALA A 151 -11.98 -8.70 5.89
C ALA A 151 -12.74 -8.76 7.22
N SER A 152 -13.03 -7.61 7.84
CA SER A 152 -13.87 -7.53 9.04
C SER A 152 -15.30 -8.00 8.77
N GLU A 153 -15.88 -7.68 7.62
CA GLU A 153 -17.22 -8.14 7.24
C GLU A 153 -17.26 -9.66 7.00
N LEU A 154 -16.30 -10.23 6.26
CA LEU A 154 -16.17 -11.68 6.10
C LEU A 154 -15.98 -12.38 7.46
N SER A 155 -15.11 -11.81 8.30
CA SER A 155 -14.91 -12.29 9.67
C SER A 155 -16.20 -12.23 10.49
N ARG A 156 -17.03 -11.19 10.32
CA ARG A 156 -18.28 -10.99 11.06
C ARG A 156 -19.36 -11.97 10.62
N THR A 157 -19.51 -12.20 9.32
CA THR A 157 -20.59 -13.02 8.75
C THR A 157 -20.32 -14.52 8.84
N LEU A 158 -19.05 -14.95 8.91
CA LEU A 158 -18.69 -16.36 9.08
C LEU A 158 -18.92 -16.84 10.53
N LYS A 159 -19.47 -18.04 10.67
CA LYS A 159 -19.62 -18.73 11.97
C LYS A 159 -18.26 -19.16 12.54
N PRO A 160 -18.13 -19.31 13.87
CA PRO A 160 -16.97 -19.99 14.47
C PRO A 160 -16.73 -21.36 13.81
N ASP A 161 -15.47 -21.77 13.68
CA ASP A 161 -15.01 -22.98 12.99
C ASP A 161 -15.35 -23.10 11.50
N GLY A 162 -16.03 -22.11 10.93
CA GLY A 162 -16.27 -22.01 9.49
C GLY A 162 -14.98 -21.76 8.68
N TYR A 163 -15.05 -22.08 7.39
CA TYR A 163 -13.94 -21.90 6.45
C TYR A 163 -14.17 -20.69 5.55
N LEU A 164 -13.10 -19.90 5.38
CA LEU A 164 -13.00 -18.83 4.41
C LEU A 164 -11.97 -19.23 3.35
N VAL A 165 -12.39 -19.29 2.10
CA VAL A 165 -11.51 -19.54 0.95
C VAL A 165 -11.36 -18.25 0.16
N ILE A 166 -10.12 -17.82 -0.04
CA ILE A 166 -9.79 -16.62 -0.81
C ILE A 166 -8.96 -17.05 -2.02
N HIS A 167 -9.40 -16.66 -3.20
CA HIS A 167 -8.59 -16.69 -4.40
C HIS A 167 -8.03 -15.29 -4.64
N THR A 168 -6.72 -15.18 -4.84
CA THR A 168 -6.04 -13.91 -5.15
C THR A 168 -5.08 -14.09 -6.31
N GLU A 169 -4.83 -13.03 -7.07
CA GLU A 169 -3.79 -13.03 -8.10
C GLU A 169 -2.39 -12.77 -7.54
N SER A 170 -2.30 -12.38 -6.27
CA SER A 170 -1.04 -12.06 -5.66
C SER A 170 -0.21 -13.31 -5.37
N LYS A 171 1.10 -13.24 -5.67
CA LYS A 171 1.99 -14.41 -5.68
C LYS A 171 3.10 -14.35 -4.66
N ASP A 172 3.51 -13.16 -4.26
CA ASP A 172 4.66 -12.97 -3.37
C ASP A 172 4.30 -13.21 -1.90
N LEU A 173 5.33 -13.37 -1.06
CA LEU A 173 5.14 -13.63 0.36
C LEU A 173 4.74 -12.38 1.14
N TYR A 174 5.06 -11.17 0.66
CA TYR A 174 4.74 -9.93 1.36
C TYR A 174 3.24 -9.67 1.31
N SER A 175 2.62 -9.83 0.14
CA SER A 175 1.17 -9.74 -0.04
C SER A 175 0.43 -10.85 0.69
N LEU A 176 0.93 -12.09 0.65
CA LEU A 176 0.34 -13.20 1.41
C LEU A 176 0.29 -12.88 2.90
N ASN A 177 1.41 -12.46 3.50
CA ASN A 177 1.42 -12.10 4.92
C ASN A 177 0.54 -10.87 5.19
N SER A 178 0.59 -9.84 4.34
CA SER A 178 -0.30 -8.67 4.45
C SER A 178 -1.79 -9.06 4.40
N LEU A 179 -2.17 -10.07 3.61
CA LEU A 179 -3.53 -10.60 3.58
C LEU A 179 -3.87 -11.32 4.89
N LEU A 180 -2.98 -12.17 5.40
CA LEU A 180 -3.17 -12.87 6.66
C LEU A 180 -3.29 -11.89 7.85
N ASP A 181 -2.64 -10.73 7.76
CA ASP A 181 -2.72 -9.64 8.75
C ASP A 181 -4.10 -8.98 8.80
N LEU A 182 -4.95 -9.20 7.80
CA LEU A 182 -6.35 -8.74 7.82
C LEU A 182 -7.27 -9.66 8.63
N PHE A 183 -6.81 -10.87 9.00
CA PHE A 183 -7.64 -11.95 9.55
C PHE A 183 -7.09 -12.48 10.88
N ASP A 184 -7.10 -11.65 11.92
CA ASP A 184 -6.59 -11.99 13.26
C ASP A 184 -7.29 -13.19 13.93
N SER A 185 -8.51 -13.52 13.53
CA SER A 185 -9.28 -14.63 14.11
C SER A 185 -9.19 -15.94 13.32
N PHE A 186 -8.24 -16.05 12.40
CA PHE A 186 -8.17 -17.14 11.43
C PHE A 186 -6.82 -17.84 11.43
N LYS A 187 -6.85 -19.17 11.39
CA LYS A 187 -5.68 -20.01 11.15
C LYS A 187 -5.56 -20.30 9.65
N LEU A 188 -4.37 -20.09 9.09
CA LEU A 188 -4.03 -20.56 7.75
C LEU A 188 -3.97 -22.10 7.74
N ILE A 189 -4.76 -22.73 6.88
CA ILE A 189 -4.80 -24.18 6.70
C ILE A 189 -4.03 -24.59 5.44
N ARG A 190 -4.24 -23.87 4.34
CA ARG A 190 -3.60 -24.19 3.04
C ARG A 190 -3.34 -22.93 2.23
N SER A 191 -2.20 -22.90 1.53
CA SER A 191 -1.97 -21.98 0.42
C SER A 191 -1.37 -22.73 -0.77
N ARG A 192 -1.95 -22.58 -1.97
CA ARG A 192 -1.45 -23.21 -3.20
C ARG A 192 -1.80 -22.38 -4.43
N GLU A 193 -1.09 -22.58 -5.52
CA GLU A 193 -1.45 -22.03 -6.83
C GLU A 193 -2.40 -22.98 -7.56
N ILE A 194 -3.42 -22.42 -8.21
CA ILE A 194 -4.44 -23.14 -8.98
C ILE A 194 -4.53 -22.50 -10.36
N SER A 195 -4.60 -23.32 -11.41
CA SER A 195 -4.85 -22.84 -12.78
C SER A 195 -6.34 -22.55 -12.99
N VAL A 196 -6.63 -21.41 -13.61
CA VAL A 196 -8.00 -20.98 -13.93
C VAL A 196 -8.06 -20.68 -15.43
N PRO A 197 -9.00 -21.27 -16.19
CA PRO A 197 -9.16 -21.00 -17.62
C PRO A 197 -9.92 -19.67 -17.80
N HIS A 198 -9.26 -18.55 -17.45
CA HIS A 198 -9.79 -17.22 -17.68
C HIS A 198 -8.88 -16.47 -18.65
N TRP A 199 -9.47 -15.85 -19.67
CA TRP A 199 -8.74 -15.06 -20.69
C TRP A 199 -7.78 -13.98 -20.15
N SER A 200 -7.94 -13.53 -18.91
CA SER A 200 -7.08 -12.48 -18.31
C SER A 200 -6.20 -12.96 -17.16
N ILE A 201 -6.42 -14.17 -16.65
CA ILE A 201 -5.75 -14.72 -15.45
C ILE A 201 -5.60 -16.22 -15.65
N GLN A 202 -4.35 -16.68 -15.72
CA GLN A 202 -4.05 -18.11 -15.90
C GLN A 202 -3.94 -18.86 -14.58
N HIS A 203 -3.61 -18.17 -13.50
CA HIS A 203 -3.36 -18.77 -12.19
C HIS A 203 -3.83 -17.84 -11.06
N VAL A 204 -4.38 -18.44 -10.01
CA VAL A 204 -4.72 -17.76 -8.75
C VAL A 204 -4.09 -18.52 -7.59
N ARG A 205 -3.74 -17.81 -6.52
CA ARG A 205 -3.39 -18.41 -5.23
C ARG A 205 -4.67 -18.65 -4.45
N GLU A 206 -4.95 -19.91 -4.13
CA GLU A 206 -5.98 -20.30 -3.17
C GLU A 206 -5.41 -20.27 -1.76
N ILE A 207 -6.13 -19.61 -0.86
CA ILE A 207 -5.83 -19.51 0.56
C ILE A 207 -7.05 -20.02 1.32
N VAL A 208 -6.87 -21.07 2.13
CA VAL A 208 -7.91 -21.65 2.98
C VAL A 208 -7.62 -21.25 4.43
N LEU A 209 -8.56 -20.52 5.02
CA LEU A 209 -8.51 -20.03 6.39
C LEU A 209 -9.62 -20.67 7.21
N LYS A 210 -9.33 -21.09 8.45
CA LYS A 210 -10.34 -21.56 9.41
C LYS A 210 -10.49 -20.56 10.54
N LYS A 211 -11.72 -20.19 10.87
CA LYS A 211 -11.99 -19.26 11.99
C LYS A 211 -11.89 -19.99 13.34
N GLN A 212 -10.92 -19.62 14.18
CA GLN A 212 -10.63 -20.33 15.44
C GLN A 212 -10.57 -19.40 16.67
N GLY A 213 -11.23 -18.24 16.60
CA GLY A 213 -11.16 -17.21 17.66
C GLY A 213 -9.93 -16.32 17.52
N ILE A 214 -9.78 -15.31 18.40
CA ILE A 214 -8.67 -14.33 18.30
C ILE A 214 -7.34 -15.06 18.52
N LEU A 215 -6.54 -15.18 17.47
CA LEU A 215 -5.16 -15.62 17.59
C LEU A 215 -4.36 -14.44 18.11
N ARG A 216 -3.91 -14.51 19.37
CA ARG A 216 -3.00 -13.51 19.93
C ARG A 216 -1.69 -13.53 19.14
N ARG A 217 -1.56 -12.66 18.14
CA ARG A 217 -0.27 -12.35 17.53
C ARG A 217 0.62 -11.73 18.61
N ARG A 218 1.87 -12.20 18.70
CA ARG A 218 2.86 -11.67 19.64
C ARG A 218 2.96 -10.16 19.41
N ARG A 219 2.60 -9.36 20.41
CA ARG A 219 2.92 -7.92 20.41
C ARG A 219 4.43 -7.79 20.36
N SER A 220 4.93 -6.91 19.50
CA SER A 220 6.34 -6.52 19.52
C SER A 220 6.72 -6.05 20.92
N VAL A 221 7.84 -6.55 21.42
CA VAL A 221 8.46 -5.98 22.62
C VAL A 221 9.02 -4.61 22.21
N ALA A 222 8.83 -3.59 23.04
CA ALA A 222 9.32 -2.25 22.73
C ALA A 222 10.83 -2.30 22.42
N GLY A 223 11.22 -1.78 21.25
CA GLY A 223 12.62 -1.76 20.77
C GLY A 223 13.00 -2.86 19.78
N GLU A 224 12.25 -3.96 19.67
CA GLU A 224 12.53 -5.08 18.77
C GLU A 224 11.45 -5.28 17.70
N CYS A 225 11.79 -4.96 16.46
CA CYS A 225 10.91 -5.25 15.32
C CYS A 225 10.98 -6.73 14.97
N SER A 226 9.81 -7.36 14.80
CA SER A 226 9.75 -8.69 14.21
C SER A 226 10.08 -8.59 12.72
N VAL A 227 11.16 -9.25 12.29
CA VAL A 227 11.61 -9.25 10.88
C VAL A 227 11.53 -10.67 10.31
N PRO A 228 10.37 -11.05 9.73
CA PRO A 228 10.22 -12.33 9.06
C PRO A 228 11.19 -12.51 7.90
N ALA A 229 11.46 -13.78 7.54
CA ALA A 229 12.40 -14.13 6.47
C ALA A 229 12.07 -13.46 5.13
N TYR A 230 10.79 -13.26 4.79
CA TYR A 230 10.41 -12.60 3.55
C TYR A 230 10.78 -11.10 3.54
N LYS A 231 10.71 -10.40 4.68
CA LYS A 231 11.17 -9.00 4.79
C LYS A 231 12.69 -8.93 4.64
N LYS A 232 13.43 -9.84 5.30
CA LYS A 232 14.90 -9.95 5.13
C LYS A 232 15.28 -10.17 3.67
N LYS A 233 14.58 -11.06 2.96
CA LYS A 233 14.81 -11.32 1.53
C LYS A 233 14.54 -10.10 0.66
N LEU A 234 13.50 -9.31 0.96
CA LEU A 234 13.23 -8.06 0.23
C LEU A 234 14.34 -7.03 0.41
N ILE A 235 14.88 -6.91 1.63
CA ILE A 235 16.00 -6.01 1.94
C ILE A 235 17.28 -6.49 1.27
N GLN A 236 17.56 -7.80 1.26
CA GLN A 236 18.70 -8.36 0.53
C GLN A 236 18.60 -8.12 -0.99
N ASN A 237 17.38 -8.08 -1.53
CA ASN A 237 17.14 -7.82 -2.93
C ASN A 237 17.18 -6.33 -3.29
N SER A 238 17.27 -5.42 -2.32
CA SER A 238 17.35 -3.97 -2.54
C SER A 238 18.68 -3.57 -3.19
N GLU A 239 18.84 -2.29 -3.50
CA GLU A 239 20.17 -1.76 -3.84
C GLU A 239 21.12 -1.84 -2.62
N PRO A 240 22.42 -2.14 -2.85
CA PRO A 240 23.41 -2.15 -1.77
C PRO A 240 23.64 -0.74 -1.23
N LEU A 241 24.05 -0.65 0.04
CA LEU A 241 24.55 0.60 0.60
C LEU A 241 25.90 0.94 -0.04
N ILE A 242 26.18 2.23 -0.24
CA ILE A 242 27.42 2.70 -0.86
C ILE A 242 28.45 2.89 0.24
N PRO A 243 29.49 2.05 0.32
CA PRO A 243 30.41 2.04 1.45
C PRO A 243 31.43 3.19 1.45
N GLU A 244 31.55 3.90 0.32
CA GLU A 244 32.52 4.98 0.13
C GLU A 244 31.81 6.34 -0.01
N GLU A 245 32.44 7.36 0.54
CA GLU A 245 31.93 8.72 0.47
C GLU A 245 32.04 9.25 -0.98
N PRO A 246 30.94 9.71 -1.60
CA PRO A 246 30.97 10.18 -2.96
C PRO A 246 31.63 11.55 -3.05
N MET A 247 32.70 11.66 -3.86
CA MET A 247 33.37 12.95 -4.14
C MET A 247 32.44 14.04 -4.73
N LYS A 248 31.32 13.63 -5.34
CA LYS A 248 30.27 14.53 -5.86
C LYS A 248 28.89 14.03 -5.45
N PRO A 249 28.41 14.36 -4.23
CA PRO A 249 27.17 13.82 -3.65
C PRO A 249 25.96 13.98 -4.57
N TRP A 250 25.78 15.16 -5.18
CA TRP A 250 24.66 15.42 -6.10
C TRP A 250 24.68 14.55 -7.38
N VAL A 251 25.86 14.26 -7.94
CA VAL A 251 25.98 13.39 -9.14
C VAL A 251 25.68 11.95 -8.77
N SER A 252 26.22 11.49 -7.64
CA SER A 252 25.99 10.15 -7.10
C SER A 252 24.53 9.95 -6.70
N GLY A 253 23.91 10.92 -6.02
CA GLY A 253 22.50 10.92 -5.66
C GLY A 253 21.58 10.75 -6.88
N LYS A 254 21.85 11.46 -7.98
CA LYS A 254 21.11 11.30 -9.24
C LYS A 254 21.25 9.90 -9.87
N ARG A 255 22.42 9.25 -9.74
CA ARG A 255 22.60 7.86 -10.23
C ARG A 255 21.90 6.86 -9.31
N ASN A 256 21.98 7.06 -8.00
CA ASN A 256 21.36 6.19 -7.00
C ASN A 256 19.84 6.19 -7.13
N LEU A 257 19.23 7.37 -7.35
CA LEU A 257 17.80 7.50 -7.63
C LEU A 257 17.33 6.68 -8.84
N LYS A 258 18.21 6.43 -9.84
CA LYS A 258 17.87 5.59 -10.99
C LYS A 258 17.93 4.09 -10.69
N ASN A 259 18.78 3.68 -9.76
CA ASN A 259 19.02 2.27 -9.42
C ASN A 259 18.18 1.80 -8.23
N MET A 260 17.42 2.70 -7.61
CA MET A 260 16.70 2.43 -6.39
C MET A 260 15.55 1.45 -6.60
N LYS A 261 15.50 0.44 -5.74
CA LYS A 261 14.49 -0.61 -5.83
C LYS A 261 13.39 -0.34 -4.83
N TYR A 262 12.39 0.42 -5.27
CA TYR A 262 11.23 0.74 -4.44
C TYR A 262 10.50 -0.52 -3.99
N LEU A 263 10.00 -0.54 -2.75
CA LEU A 263 9.28 -1.69 -2.21
C LEU A 263 8.08 -2.11 -3.08
N PRO A 264 7.23 -1.19 -3.58
CA PRO A 264 6.11 -1.53 -4.47
C PRO A 264 6.54 -1.98 -5.88
N SER A 265 7.82 -1.90 -6.24
CA SER A 265 8.33 -2.52 -7.46
C SER A 265 8.75 -3.98 -7.26
N MET A 266 8.96 -4.41 -6.02
CA MET A 266 9.42 -5.76 -5.66
C MET A 266 8.34 -6.62 -5.00
N ALA A 267 7.31 -5.99 -4.41
CA ALA A 267 6.25 -6.66 -3.66
C ALA A 267 4.88 -6.05 -3.96
N ASP A 268 3.83 -6.87 -3.88
CA ASP A 268 2.46 -6.43 -4.06
C ASP A 268 1.88 -5.89 -2.75
N ILE A 269 1.54 -4.60 -2.75
CA ILE A 269 1.12 -3.90 -1.52
C ILE A 269 -0.40 -3.90 -1.34
N ARG A 270 -1.17 -4.63 -2.16
CA ARG A 270 -2.62 -4.44 -2.27
C ARG A 270 -3.44 -4.68 -1.00
N PHE A 271 -2.96 -5.53 -0.10
CA PHE A 271 -3.68 -5.94 1.10
C PHE A 271 -3.42 -5.07 2.33
N LYS A 272 -2.69 -3.97 2.18
CA LYS A 272 -2.50 -2.98 3.24
C LYS A 272 -3.78 -2.16 3.47
N THR A 273 -4.05 -1.81 4.73
CA THR A 273 -5.29 -1.11 5.14
C THR A 273 -5.28 0.38 4.86
N GLY A 274 -4.09 0.96 4.68
CA GLY A 274 -3.87 2.36 4.39
C GLY A 274 -2.53 2.53 3.70
N TYR A 275 -2.38 3.62 2.94
CA TYR A 275 -1.15 3.95 2.22
C TYR A 275 -0.77 5.38 2.61
N VAL A 276 0.43 5.56 3.14
CA VAL A 276 0.86 6.80 3.77
C VAL A 276 2.24 7.19 3.26
N TYR A 277 2.39 8.46 2.93
CA TYR A 277 3.68 9.09 2.67
C TYR A 277 3.89 10.27 3.61
N ILE A 278 5.04 10.30 4.27
CA ILE A 278 5.42 11.34 5.22
C ILE A 278 6.71 11.97 4.68
N ASP A 279 6.64 13.25 4.36
CA ASP A 279 7.79 14.05 3.97
C ASP A 279 8.24 14.88 5.17
N VAL A 280 9.36 14.51 5.78
CA VAL A 280 9.95 15.15 6.95
C VAL A 280 11.06 16.09 6.50
N GLY A 281 10.91 17.39 6.79
CA GLY A 281 11.70 18.45 6.16
C GLY A 281 11.19 18.70 4.73
N ALA A 282 9.88 18.91 4.60
CA ALA A 282 9.21 18.90 3.30
C ALA A 282 9.54 20.11 2.41
N ARG A 283 9.98 21.24 2.98
CA ARG A 283 10.17 22.52 2.27
C ARG A 283 8.94 22.88 1.44
N GLY A 284 9.12 23.36 0.22
CA GLY A 284 8.01 23.59 -0.71
C GLY A 284 7.51 22.29 -1.37
N TYR A 285 6.26 22.29 -1.83
CA TYR A 285 5.63 21.11 -2.46
C TYR A 285 6.42 20.56 -3.67
N GLY A 286 7.15 21.42 -4.38
CA GLY A 286 8.03 21.04 -5.48
C GLY A 286 9.32 20.28 -5.09
N SER A 287 9.67 20.20 -3.80
CA SER A 287 10.94 19.59 -3.34
C SER A 287 10.94 18.06 -3.53
N SER A 288 9.91 17.38 -3.03
CA SER A 288 9.82 15.92 -2.96
C SER A 288 8.42 15.43 -3.33
N ILE A 289 7.37 16.00 -2.71
CA ILE A 289 5.99 15.51 -2.88
C ILE A 289 5.55 15.64 -4.34
N GLY A 290 5.67 16.84 -4.91
CA GLY A 290 5.22 17.16 -6.25
C GLY A 290 6.19 16.71 -7.35
N SER A 291 7.49 16.75 -7.09
CA SER A 291 8.54 16.45 -8.08
C SER A 291 8.82 14.96 -8.22
N TRP A 292 8.92 14.23 -7.11
CA TRP A 292 9.36 12.83 -7.09
C TRP A 292 8.23 11.89 -6.65
N PHE A 293 7.63 12.06 -5.48
CA PHE A 293 6.69 11.07 -4.94
C PHE A 293 5.44 10.92 -5.81
N LYS A 294 4.83 12.04 -6.23
CA LYS A 294 3.65 11.97 -7.11
C LYS A 294 3.99 11.47 -8.51
N LYS A 295 5.12 11.89 -9.10
CA LYS A 295 5.47 11.63 -10.50
C LYS A 295 6.18 10.29 -10.73
N VAL A 296 7.03 9.86 -9.80
CA VAL A 296 8.00 8.78 -10.00
C VAL A 296 7.72 7.57 -9.10
N TYR A 297 7.40 7.79 -7.82
CA TYR A 297 7.24 6.66 -6.87
C TYR A 297 6.12 5.69 -7.32
N PRO A 298 6.37 4.37 -7.37
CA PRO A 298 5.42 3.38 -7.86
C PRO A 298 4.33 3.12 -6.83
N LYS A 299 3.09 3.51 -7.14
CA LYS A 299 1.97 3.47 -6.18
C LYS A 299 1.05 2.26 -6.32
N GLN A 300 1.25 1.39 -7.32
CA GLN A 300 0.33 0.28 -7.66
C GLN A 300 -1.15 0.71 -7.71
N ASP A 301 -1.42 1.89 -8.29
CA ASP A 301 -2.75 2.51 -8.35
C ASP A 301 -3.43 2.77 -6.98
N LYS A 302 -2.66 2.81 -5.89
CA LYS A 302 -3.15 3.11 -4.53
C LYS A 302 -3.15 4.62 -4.28
N SER A 303 -4.14 5.06 -3.49
CA SER A 303 -4.22 6.47 -3.06
C SER A 303 -3.52 6.64 -1.72
N PHE A 304 -2.45 7.42 -1.72
CA PHE A 304 -1.69 7.72 -0.51
C PHE A 304 -2.26 8.94 0.22
N LYS A 305 -2.34 8.86 1.56
CA LYS A 305 -2.43 10.02 2.44
C LYS A 305 -1.03 10.63 2.56
N ILE A 306 -0.92 11.94 2.38
CA ILE A 306 0.37 12.62 2.34
C ILE A 306 0.46 13.62 3.49
N PHE A 307 1.49 13.49 4.31
CA PHE A 307 1.84 14.43 5.37
C PHE A 307 3.11 15.18 4.98
N ALA A 308 3.08 16.51 5.09
CA ALA A 308 4.26 17.36 4.95
C ALA A 308 4.61 17.89 6.34
N VAL A 309 5.75 17.51 6.89
CA VAL A 309 6.27 18.04 8.17
C VAL A 309 7.26 19.13 7.84
N GLU A 310 6.90 20.38 8.17
CA GLU A 310 7.70 21.55 7.82
C GLU A 310 7.57 22.65 8.88
N ALA A 311 8.70 23.03 9.48
CA ALA A 311 8.76 24.01 10.55
C ALA A 311 8.86 25.45 10.04
N ASP A 312 9.51 25.69 8.90
CA ASP A 312 9.69 27.02 8.31
C ASP A 312 8.39 27.51 7.67
N LYS A 313 7.84 28.57 8.27
CA LYS A 313 6.59 29.22 7.86
C LYS A 313 6.59 29.69 6.41
N ARG A 314 7.76 29.95 5.82
CA ARG A 314 7.89 30.40 4.42
C ARG A 314 7.29 29.40 3.42
N PHE A 315 7.25 28.12 3.76
CA PHE A 315 6.71 27.09 2.87
C PHE A 315 5.23 26.77 3.11
N HIS A 316 4.65 27.23 4.24
CA HIS A 316 3.31 26.80 4.67
C HIS A 316 2.21 27.23 3.68
N ASP A 317 2.34 28.42 3.10
CA ASP A 317 1.35 28.96 2.17
C ASP A 317 1.20 28.12 0.90
N GLU A 318 2.27 27.48 0.43
CA GLU A 318 2.21 26.62 -0.75
C GLU A 318 1.26 25.44 -0.54
N TYR A 319 1.21 24.89 0.68
CA TYR A 319 0.38 23.74 1.04
C TYR A 319 -1.09 24.09 1.25
N LYS A 320 -1.43 25.33 1.59
CA LYS A 320 -2.84 25.77 1.76
C LYS A 320 -3.70 25.48 0.52
N SER A 321 -3.09 25.59 -0.66
CA SER A 321 -3.75 25.35 -1.95
C SER A 321 -3.81 23.86 -2.36
N LYS A 322 -3.06 22.96 -1.70
CA LYS A 322 -2.90 21.57 -2.14
C LYS A 322 -3.91 20.66 -1.45
N LYS A 323 -4.97 20.29 -2.18
CA LYS A 323 -5.95 19.29 -1.72
C LYS A 323 -5.25 17.94 -1.47
N ARG A 324 -5.70 17.22 -0.43
CA ARG A 324 -5.23 15.87 -0.03
C ARG A 324 -3.79 15.80 0.47
N ILE A 325 -3.23 16.92 0.94
CA ILE A 325 -1.98 16.97 1.69
C ILE A 325 -2.27 17.61 3.05
N THR A 326 -1.78 16.99 4.11
CA THR A 326 -1.87 17.51 5.47
C THR A 326 -0.52 18.11 5.85
N LEU A 327 -0.48 19.43 6.02
CA LEU A 327 0.69 20.12 6.58
C LEU A 327 0.69 19.93 8.10
N LEU A 328 1.82 19.49 8.63
CA LEU A 328 2.17 19.48 10.05
C LEU A 328 3.21 20.61 10.25
N PRO A 329 2.78 21.80 10.73
CA PRO A 329 3.61 23.00 10.79
C PRO A 329 4.56 22.97 12.01
N TYR A 330 5.30 21.88 12.14
CA TYR A 330 6.14 21.56 13.30
C TYR A 330 7.48 20.98 12.83
N ALA A 331 8.51 21.11 13.66
CA ALA A 331 9.76 20.37 13.48
C ALA A 331 9.58 18.95 14.03
N ALA A 332 9.94 17.92 13.26
CA ALA A 332 10.04 16.57 13.80
C ALA A 332 11.11 16.55 14.89
N TRP A 333 10.76 16.09 16.09
CA TRP A 333 11.65 16.11 17.24
C TRP A 333 11.47 14.87 18.13
N VAL A 334 12.34 14.74 19.14
CA VAL A 334 12.32 13.61 20.10
C VAL A 334 11.30 13.78 21.22
N ARG A 335 10.75 15.00 21.39
CA ARG A 335 9.71 15.34 22.38
C ARG A 335 8.95 16.60 21.97
N ASN A 336 7.82 16.87 22.63
CA ASN A 336 7.10 18.13 22.45
C ASN A 336 7.81 19.25 23.22
N GLU A 337 8.48 20.16 22.51
CA GLU A 337 9.11 21.34 23.11
C GLU A 337 9.27 22.48 22.09
N SER A 338 9.53 23.69 22.57
CA SER A 338 9.90 24.81 21.70
C SER A 338 11.38 24.73 21.36
N LEU A 339 11.71 24.90 20.09
CA LEU A 339 13.05 24.84 19.53
C LEU A 339 13.43 26.20 18.94
N PHE A 340 14.73 26.47 18.84
CA PHE A 340 15.25 27.57 18.05
C PHE A 340 15.77 27.04 16.71
N PHE A 341 15.39 27.72 15.63
CA PHE A 341 15.79 27.38 14.27
C PHE A 341 16.97 28.27 13.85
N GLU A 342 18.18 27.73 13.82
CA GLU A 342 19.36 28.43 13.35
C GLU A 342 19.36 28.44 11.82
N ILE A 343 19.05 29.59 11.23
CA ILE A 343 19.29 29.83 9.81
C ILE A 343 20.73 30.30 9.68
N ASN A 344 21.62 29.48 9.14
CA ASN A 344 22.97 29.90 8.75
C ASN A 344 22.89 31.02 7.70
N ARG A 345 22.75 32.26 8.16
CA ARG A 345 22.97 33.47 7.35
C ARG A 345 24.45 33.77 7.42
N ALA A 346 25.23 33.28 6.45
CA ALA A 346 26.53 33.87 6.19
C ALA A 346 26.32 35.38 5.94
N PRO A 347 27.07 36.28 6.60
CA PRO A 347 26.88 37.71 6.46
C PRO A 347 27.55 38.19 5.16
N ASN A 348 27.01 37.78 4.00
CA ASN A 348 27.34 38.42 2.74
C ASN A 348 26.18 39.33 2.36
N HIS A 349 26.43 40.64 2.49
CA HIS A 349 25.67 41.65 1.80
C HIS A 349 25.57 41.28 0.31
N TYR A 350 24.38 41.47 -0.26
CA TYR A 350 23.95 41.26 -1.65
C TYR A 350 23.40 39.86 -2.01
N ASN A 351 22.08 39.86 -2.26
CA ASN A 351 21.19 38.83 -2.85
C ASN A 351 20.39 37.95 -1.87
N GLU A 352 19.27 38.51 -1.38
CA GLU A 352 18.26 37.84 -0.55
C GLU A 352 17.33 36.84 -1.29
N GLU A 353 17.59 36.46 -2.55
CA GLU A 353 16.58 35.71 -3.32
C GLU A 353 16.71 34.18 -3.40
N LYS A 354 17.71 33.53 -2.81
CA LYS A 354 17.77 32.04 -2.80
C LYS A 354 18.31 31.48 -1.49
N GLY A 355 17.41 31.24 -0.54
CA GLY A 355 17.71 30.54 0.72
C GLY A 355 18.25 29.13 0.48
N LYS A 356 19.56 28.96 0.67
CA LYS A 356 20.33 27.75 0.32
C LYS A 356 20.51 26.73 1.46
N GLY A 357 19.82 26.88 2.60
CA GLY A 357 19.91 25.93 3.73
C GLY A 357 18.54 25.53 4.28
N MET A 358 18.44 24.31 4.81
CA MET A 358 17.46 23.95 5.85
C MET A 358 18.08 24.48 7.15
N GLY A 359 17.38 25.22 8.00
CA GLY A 359 17.97 25.64 9.28
C GLY A 359 18.09 24.45 10.24
N ARG A 360 18.99 24.55 11.23
CA ARG A 360 19.18 23.51 12.26
C ARG A 360 18.27 23.79 13.45
N ALA A 361 17.54 22.78 13.90
CA ALA A 361 16.73 22.89 15.11
C ALA A 361 17.56 22.49 16.34
N GLN A 362 17.53 23.33 17.39
CA GLN A 362 18.19 23.06 18.68
C GLN A 362 17.25 23.32 19.86
N SER A 363 17.51 22.66 20.99
CA SER A 363 16.73 22.82 22.22
C SER A 363 16.88 24.23 22.82
N ALA A 364 15.81 24.73 23.45
CA ALA A 364 15.78 26.09 23.99
C ALA A 364 16.74 26.35 25.18
N GLN A 365 17.32 25.31 25.77
CA GLN A 365 18.19 25.45 26.95
C GLN A 365 19.63 25.87 26.59
N THR A 366 20.08 25.71 25.35
CA THR A 366 21.48 25.91 24.95
C THR A 366 21.80 27.30 24.37
N SER A 367 20.81 28.14 24.03
CA SER A 367 21.04 29.44 23.37
C SER A 367 20.83 30.64 24.31
N THR A 368 21.82 30.92 25.16
CA THR A 368 21.80 32.07 26.09
C THR A 368 22.19 33.41 25.48
N TYR A 369 22.51 33.50 24.18
CA TYR A 369 22.89 34.76 23.54
C TYR A 369 22.11 35.06 22.26
N PHE A 370 21.32 36.14 22.33
CA PHE A 370 20.85 37.01 21.24
C PHE A 370 20.29 36.34 19.98
N MET A 371 18.99 36.07 19.94
CA MET A 371 18.13 36.42 18.79
C MET A 371 16.68 36.52 19.29
N GLY A 372 16.02 37.66 19.01
CA GLY A 372 14.61 37.88 19.32
C GLY A 372 13.70 36.83 18.70
N ASP A 373 12.40 36.86 19.05
CA ASP A 373 11.32 35.90 18.75
C ASP A 373 11.15 35.39 17.28
N LEU A 374 12.03 35.77 16.35
CA LEU A 374 11.94 35.50 14.92
C LEU A 374 12.25 34.06 14.49
N ASN A 375 12.79 33.19 15.36
CA ASN A 375 13.22 31.83 14.98
C ASN A 375 12.70 30.70 15.92
N LYS A 376 11.70 30.97 16.76
CA LYS A 376 11.08 29.91 17.57
C LYS A 376 10.16 29.04 16.71
N VAL A 377 10.44 27.74 16.66
CA VAL A 377 9.61 26.73 16.02
C VAL A 377 9.16 25.70 17.04
N GLN A 378 7.98 25.12 16.84
CA GLN A 378 7.48 24.10 17.75
C GLN A 378 7.94 22.72 17.27
N GLY A 379 8.70 22.02 18.11
CA GLY A 379 9.02 20.61 17.94
C GLY A 379 7.88 19.73 18.46
N PHE A 380 7.66 18.60 17.81
CA PHE A 380 6.75 17.57 18.30
C PHE A 380 7.42 16.20 18.32
N ASP A 381 6.99 15.35 19.25
CA ASP A 381 7.43 13.96 19.35
C ASP A 381 6.96 13.18 18.11
N PHE A 382 7.89 13.02 17.16
CA PHE A 382 7.61 12.35 15.90
C PHE A 382 7.29 10.87 16.09
N ALA A 383 8.00 10.20 17.01
CA ALA A 383 7.83 8.78 17.26
C ALA A 383 6.47 8.47 17.90
N ASP A 384 6.07 9.26 18.90
CA ASP A 384 4.74 9.17 19.51
C ASP A 384 3.62 9.47 18.50
N TRP A 385 3.80 10.49 17.65
CA TRP A 385 2.84 10.80 16.59
C TRP A 385 2.67 9.65 15.60
N VAL A 386 3.76 9.03 15.13
CA VAL A 386 3.73 7.87 14.23
C VAL A 386 2.94 6.72 14.87
N LYS A 387 3.22 6.39 16.13
CA LYS A 387 2.54 5.30 16.86
C LYS A 387 1.05 5.56 17.09
N LYS A 388 0.66 6.82 17.29
CA LYS A 388 -0.76 7.21 17.44
C LYS A 388 -1.50 7.26 16.12
N SER A 389 -0.80 7.46 15.01
CA SER A 389 -1.41 7.72 13.70
C SER A 389 -1.57 6.47 12.83
N PHE A 390 -0.70 5.47 12.98
CA PHE A 390 -0.59 4.35 12.04
C PHE A 390 -0.58 2.99 12.74
N ARG A 391 -0.96 1.95 11.98
CA ARG A 391 -0.99 0.55 12.43
C ARG A 391 -0.04 -0.30 11.59
N GLU A 392 0.33 -1.47 12.10
CA GLU A 392 1.20 -2.44 11.39
C GLU A 392 0.63 -2.89 10.03
N THR A 393 -0.70 -2.82 9.87
CA THR A 393 -1.42 -3.16 8.63
C THR A 393 -1.40 -2.04 7.59
N ASP A 394 -0.95 -0.84 7.94
CA ASP A 394 -0.77 0.27 7.00
C ASP A 394 0.56 0.11 6.22
N PHE A 395 0.65 0.78 5.07
CA PHE A 395 1.85 0.90 4.27
C PHE A 395 2.43 2.30 4.45
N VAL A 396 3.55 2.42 5.15
CA VAL A 396 4.10 3.73 5.54
C VAL A 396 5.46 3.95 4.89
N VAL A 397 5.54 5.05 4.14
CA VAL A 397 6.74 5.52 3.45
C VAL A 397 7.19 6.84 4.08
N VAL A 398 8.45 6.93 4.48
CA VAL A 398 9.02 8.15 5.09
C VAL A 398 10.17 8.66 4.25
N LYS A 399 10.12 9.92 3.81
CA LYS A 399 11.31 10.66 3.38
C LYS A 399 11.73 11.60 4.50
N MET A 400 12.99 11.59 4.88
CA MET A 400 13.52 12.39 5.98
C MET A 400 14.83 13.05 5.57
N ASP A 401 14.90 14.34 5.86
CA ASP A 401 15.98 15.26 5.53
C ASP A 401 15.80 16.44 6.50
N VAL A 402 16.49 16.38 7.63
CA VAL A 402 16.26 17.23 8.81
C VAL A 402 17.59 17.63 9.43
N ASP A 403 18.32 18.48 8.69
CA ASP A 403 19.63 19.08 8.99
C ASP A 403 20.26 18.77 10.36
N GLY A 404 20.77 17.55 10.52
CA GLY A 404 21.60 17.14 11.67
C GLY A 404 20.86 16.51 12.85
N THR A 405 19.56 16.28 12.75
CA THR A 405 18.70 15.73 13.83
C THR A 405 18.28 14.28 13.58
N GLU A 406 18.75 13.70 12.47
CA GLU A 406 18.39 12.36 12.01
C GLU A 406 18.73 11.28 13.03
N PHE A 407 19.91 11.35 13.65
CA PHE A 407 20.38 10.34 14.61
C PHE A 407 19.53 10.32 15.87
N ASP A 408 19.23 11.47 16.45
CA ASP A 408 18.38 11.58 17.65
C ASP A 408 16.95 11.06 17.37
N LEU A 409 16.40 11.45 16.23
CA LEU A 409 15.09 10.98 15.78
C LEU A 409 15.08 9.48 15.55
N MET A 410 16.09 8.92 14.88
CA MET A 410 16.16 7.48 14.62
C MET A 410 16.40 6.68 15.89
N ALA A 411 17.25 7.14 16.80
CA ALA A 411 17.42 6.55 18.11
C ALA A 411 16.07 6.48 18.85
N LYS A 412 15.30 7.58 18.84
CA LYS A 412 13.97 7.62 19.47
C LYS A 412 12.95 6.70 18.79
N MET A 413 12.94 6.68 17.46
CA MET A 413 12.06 5.81 16.66
C MET A 413 12.34 4.32 16.92
N VAL A 414 13.62 3.96 17.11
CA VAL A 414 14.05 2.61 17.49
C VAL A 414 13.64 2.29 18.92
N GLU A 415 14.00 3.12 19.89
CA GLU A 415 13.71 2.93 21.32
C GLU A 415 12.21 2.69 21.57
N THR A 416 11.36 3.50 20.94
CA THR A 416 9.91 3.45 21.13
C THR A 416 9.22 2.35 20.33
N GLY A 417 9.93 1.68 19.41
CA GLY A 417 9.38 0.74 18.43
C GLY A 417 8.57 1.38 17.30
N ALA A 418 8.53 2.72 17.20
CA ALA A 418 7.82 3.42 16.13
C ALA A 418 8.40 3.08 14.74
N ILE A 419 9.70 2.78 14.66
CA ILE A 419 10.37 2.39 13.42
C ILE A 419 9.77 1.13 12.79
N CYS A 420 9.18 0.23 13.59
CA CYS A 420 8.58 -1.01 13.10
C CYS A 420 7.31 -0.78 12.28
N LEU A 421 6.72 0.42 12.33
CA LEU A 421 5.56 0.83 11.54
C LEU A 421 5.94 1.36 10.16
N ILE A 422 7.24 1.55 9.87
CA ILE A 422 7.73 2.09 8.61
C ILE A 422 8.13 0.94 7.69
N ASP A 423 7.55 0.86 6.49
CA ASP A 423 7.89 -0.17 5.51
C ASP A 423 9.08 0.24 4.64
N GLU A 424 9.17 1.52 4.27
CA GLU A 424 10.18 2.06 3.35
C GLU A 424 10.62 3.47 3.78
N MET A 425 11.92 3.72 3.79
CA MET A 425 12.49 4.98 4.26
C MET A 425 13.56 5.53 3.31
N PHE A 426 13.52 6.84 3.09
CA PHE A 426 14.46 7.61 2.27
C PHE A 426 15.13 8.60 3.20
N LEU A 427 16.32 8.28 3.68
CA LEU A 427 16.99 9.06 4.71
C LEU A 427 18.21 9.77 4.10
N GLU A 428 18.20 11.10 4.20
CA GLU A 428 19.35 11.96 3.92
C GLU A 428 20.08 12.21 5.24
N CYS A 429 21.22 11.55 5.41
CA CYS A 429 22.01 11.67 6.64
C CYS A 429 23.02 12.80 6.48
N HIS A 430 22.91 13.79 7.35
CA HIS A 430 23.84 14.92 7.41
C HIS A 430 25.05 14.55 8.28
N TYR A 431 26.26 14.79 7.76
CA TYR A 431 27.53 14.46 8.41
C TYR A 431 28.64 15.41 7.92
N ASP A 432 29.75 15.50 8.65
CA ASP A 432 30.91 16.32 8.25
C ASP A 432 31.85 15.57 7.28
N PRO A 433 32.09 16.07 6.05
CA PRO A 433 32.98 15.43 5.07
C PRO A 433 34.43 15.38 5.53
N LYS A 434 35.17 14.34 5.11
CA LYS A 434 36.58 14.17 5.47
C LYS A 434 37.55 15.12 4.74
N GLU A 435 37.19 15.70 3.59
CA GLU A 435 38.05 16.65 2.86
C GLU A 435 37.99 18.05 3.49
N LYS A 436 38.78 18.28 4.56
CA LYS A 436 39.25 19.63 4.90
C LYS A 436 40.48 19.91 4.03
N CYS A 437 40.31 20.63 2.92
CA CYS A 437 41.41 20.96 1.98
C CYS A 437 42.49 21.88 2.56
N CYS A 438 42.25 22.45 3.74
CA CYS A 438 42.81 23.72 4.12
C CYS A 438 42.82 23.81 5.66
N ASP A 439 43.97 24.14 6.26
CA ASP A 439 44.22 24.27 7.71
C ASP A 439 43.48 25.46 8.36
N ILE A 440 42.16 25.52 8.18
CA ILE A 440 41.28 26.44 8.89
C ILE A 440 40.46 25.58 9.83
N GLU A 441 40.68 25.74 11.13
CA GLU A 441 39.80 25.19 12.17
C GLU A 441 38.42 25.85 12.04
N MET A 442 37.58 25.31 11.16
CA MET A 442 36.13 25.50 11.27
C MET A 442 35.60 24.46 12.26
N ASP A 443 34.84 24.95 13.25
CA ASP A 443 34.04 24.12 14.15
C ASP A 443 33.21 23.11 13.33
N SER A 444 33.19 21.85 13.77
CA SER A 444 32.41 20.78 13.14
C SER A 444 30.93 21.15 13.12
N LYS A 445 30.28 21.09 11.95
CA LYS A 445 28.84 21.36 11.84
C LYS A 445 28.06 20.18 12.42
N TYR A 446 28.57 18.95 12.32
CA TYR A 446 27.92 17.75 12.85
C TYR A 446 28.89 16.88 13.64
N ASP A 447 28.39 16.19 14.67
CA ASP A 447 29.21 15.30 15.50
C ASP A 447 29.47 13.93 14.83
N ASN A 448 28.79 13.65 13.72
CA ASN A 448 28.79 12.36 13.04
C ASN A 448 29.57 12.40 11.73
N GLY A 449 30.25 11.30 11.41
CA GLY A 449 30.92 11.08 10.13
C GLY A 449 30.13 10.18 9.19
N PHE A 450 30.64 10.04 7.97
CA PHE A 450 30.02 9.20 6.94
C PHE A 450 29.80 7.74 7.37
N LYS A 451 30.71 7.17 8.18
CA LYS A 451 30.63 5.79 8.68
C LYS A 451 29.40 5.61 9.59
N ASP A 452 29.10 6.60 10.42
CA ASP A 452 27.97 6.55 11.35
C ASP A 452 26.65 6.52 10.58
N CYS A 453 26.56 7.25 9.46
CA CYS A 453 25.41 7.16 8.55
C CYS A 453 25.24 5.75 7.96
N LEU A 454 26.33 5.08 7.56
CA LEU A 454 26.27 3.72 7.04
C LEU A 454 25.84 2.70 8.10
N GLU A 455 26.32 2.86 9.33
CA GLU A 455 25.91 2.04 10.47
C GLU A 455 24.43 2.24 10.78
N LEU A 456 23.95 3.49 10.74
CA LEU A 456 22.53 3.82 10.89
C LEU A 456 21.67 3.15 9.82
N TYR A 457 22.01 3.30 8.54
CA TYR A 457 21.25 2.66 7.44
C TYR A 457 21.23 1.13 7.58
N SER A 458 22.36 0.53 7.97
CA SER A 458 22.49 -0.91 8.16
C SER A 458 21.63 -1.39 9.33
N SER A 459 21.67 -0.71 10.47
CA SER A 459 20.87 -1.03 11.65
C SER A 459 19.37 -0.95 11.37
N LEU A 460 18.92 0.05 10.62
CA LEU A 460 17.52 0.18 10.23
C LEU A 460 17.08 -0.94 9.27
N ARG A 461 17.95 -1.36 8.34
CA ARG A 461 17.72 -2.52 7.46
C ARG A 461 17.63 -3.82 8.26
N GLU A 462 18.46 -4.00 9.28
CA GLU A 462 18.38 -5.16 10.18
C GLU A 462 17.06 -5.23 10.95
N LYS A 463 16.47 -4.06 11.26
CA LYS A 463 15.13 -3.93 11.88
C LYS A 463 13.97 -4.09 10.89
N GLY A 464 14.25 -4.42 9.63
CA GLY A 464 13.22 -4.79 8.66
C GLY A 464 12.63 -3.63 7.87
N VAL A 465 13.24 -2.44 7.92
CA VAL A 465 12.84 -1.28 7.11
C VAL A 465 13.63 -1.27 5.81
N LEU A 466 12.97 -1.06 4.67
CA LEU A 466 13.67 -0.86 3.40
C LEU A 466 14.23 0.56 3.35
N VAL A 467 15.49 0.73 3.74
CA VAL A 467 16.15 2.05 3.78
C VAL A 467 16.95 2.33 2.51
N HIS A 468 16.73 3.51 1.94
CA HIS A 468 17.41 4.06 0.79
C HIS A 468 18.34 5.21 1.20
N GLN A 469 19.61 5.11 0.84
CA GLN A 469 20.62 6.14 1.06
C GLN A 469 20.40 7.33 0.11
N ARG A 470 20.17 8.51 0.68
CA ARG A 470 19.95 9.77 -0.06
C ARG A 470 21.06 10.78 0.25
N TRP A 471 21.30 11.69 -0.68
CA TRP A 471 22.35 12.72 -0.69
C TRP A 471 21.82 14.04 -1.24
#